data_AF-A0A2V0P7E8-F1
#
_entry.id   AF-A0A2V0P7E8-F1
#
_cell.length_a   1.000
_cell.length_b   1.000
_cell.length_c   1.000
_cell.angle_alpha   90.00
_cell.angle_beta   90.00
_cell.angle_gamma   90.00
#
_symmetry.space_group_name_H-M   'P 1'
#
loop_
_entity.id
_entity.type
_entity.pdbx_description
1 polymer ?
#
loop_
_entity_poly.entity_id
_entity_poly.type
_entity_poly.pdbx_seq_one_letter_code
_entity_poly.pdbx_strand_id
1 'polypeptide(L)'
;MRSTAALACRALPTARGLFLRGPGQTAPRLRASYVAIYTPRAPAPLAVPRLQHPPPARASVSSMASHKLELEVVDIHNPGQHNFILGHSHFIKTVEDLAEVMAGAGGGAKWGVAFCEASGDPQNEAMPGRKVRSDGNDAAMLELAKRNAMALGAGHTFVIFMDGIFPVAVLNAVKAVPEVCRVYCATANPVSVVVARLGEDRKGIMGVLDGLCPVDFETEGDKEKRKAFLRMIGYKR
;
A
#
# COMPACT_ATOMS: atom_id res chain seq x y z
N MET A 1 32.02 29.88 18.29
CA MET A 1 31.44 30.74 17.24
C MET A 1 30.11 30.13 16.82
N ARG A 2 28.99 30.75 17.20
CA ARG A 2 27.63 30.33 16.83
C ARG A 2 27.27 30.99 15.49
N SER A 3 26.64 30.27 14.57
CA SER A 3 25.96 30.86 13.42
C SER A 3 24.61 30.17 13.22
N THR A 4 23.57 30.90 13.61
CA THR A 4 22.15 30.64 13.35
C THR A 4 21.76 31.41 12.10
N ALA A 5 21.30 30.73 11.05
CA ALA A 5 20.69 31.37 9.88
C ALA A 5 19.17 31.41 10.04
N ALA A 6 18.63 32.62 10.02
CA ALA A 6 17.23 32.95 10.29
C ALA A 6 16.34 32.82 9.05
N LEU A 7 15.09 32.47 9.35
CA LEU A 7 13.90 32.44 8.50
C LEU A 7 13.57 33.84 7.94
N ALA A 8 13.18 33.93 6.67
CA ALA A 8 12.57 35.15 6.12
C ALA A 8 11.41 34.80 5.16
N CYS A 9 10.18 34.83 5.70
CA CYS A 9 8.94 34.98 4.94
C CYS A 9 8.94 36.34 4.24
N ARG A 10 8.63 36.38 2.93
CA ARG A 10 8.27 37.62 2.22
C ARG A 10 6.80 37.56 1.81
N ALA A 11 6.08 38.62 2.19
CA ALA A 11 4.69 38.89 1.87
C ALA A 11 4.52 39.36 0.41
N LEU A 12 3.39 38.99 -0.18
CA LEU A 12 2.87 39.47 -1.47
C LEU A 12 2.09 40.78 -1.28
N PRO A 13 2.20 41.77 -2.19
CA PRO A 13 1.28 42.90 -2.22
C PRO A 13 0.08 42.62 -3.14
N THR A 14 -1.10 42.94 -2.62
CA THR A 14 -2.37 43.06 -3.33
C THR A 14 -2.56 44.44 -3.94
N ALA A 15 -3.34 44.47 -5.03
CA ALA A 15 -4.38 45.46 -5.38
C ALA A 15 -4.29 46.09 -6.79
N ARG A 16 -5.28 45.68 -7.61
CA ARG A 16 -6.23 46.47 -8.42
C ARG A 16 -5.71 47.68 -9.22
N GLY A 17 -5.97 47.64 -10.52
CA GLY A 17 -6.00 48.82 -11.39
C GLY A 17 -6.46 48.48 -12.81
N LEU A 18 -7.77 48.48 -13.02
CA LEU A 18 -8.46 48.32 -14.31
C LEU A 18 -8.34 49.64 -15.10
N PHE A 19 -7.79 49.66 -16.32
CA PHE A 19 -8.11 50.72 -17.28
C PHE A 19 -7.99 50.24 -18.74
N LEU A 20 -9.15 50.25 -19.41
CA LEU A 20 -9.36 50.04 -20.84
C LEU A 20 -8.91 51.28 -21.63
N ARG A 21 -8.18 51.12 -22.74
CA ARG A 21 -8.20 52.07 -23.88
C ARG A 21 -8.01 51.34 -25.21
N GLY A 22 -8.90 51.65 -26.16
CA GLY A 22 -9.05 51.06 -27.49
C GLY A 22 -8.12 51.65 -28.57
N PRO A 23 -8.34 51.27 -29.84
CA PRO A 23 -7.33 51.29 -30.90
C PRO A 23 -7.31 52.61 -31.68
N GLY A 24 -6.13 52.96 -32.18
CA GLY A 24 -5.96 54.00 -33.20
C GLY A 24 -5.62 55.37 -32.62
N GLN A 25 -4.31 55.66 -32.52
CA GLN A 25 -3.76 56.95 -32.91
C GLN A 25 -2.24 56.90 -33.01
N THR A 26 -1.77 57.54 -34.07
CA THR A 26 -0.45 57.47 -34.72
C THR A 26 0.63 58.25 -33.98
N ALA A 27 1.85 57.70 -33.96
CA ALA A 27 3.03 58.31 -33.34
C ALA A 27 3.56 59.54 -34.13
N PRO A 28 4.07 60.59 -33.45
CA PRO A 28 4.69 61.73 -34.13
C PRO A 28 6.16 61.49 -34.50
N ARG A 29 6.54 62.09 -35.62
CA ARG A 29 7.85 62.04 -36.30
C ARG A 29 8.93 62.78 -35.50
N LEU A 30 10.08 62.14 -35.31
CA LEU A 30 11.33 62.79 -34.87
C LEU A 30 12.18 63.16 -36.10
N ARG A 31 12.60 64.42 -36.17
CA ARG A 31 13.60 64.91 -37.14
C ARG A 31 15.01 64.58 -36.64
N ALA A 32 15.83 64.12 -37.57
CA ALA A 32 17.22 63.74 -37.40
C ALA A 32 18.16 64.95 -37.48
N SER A 33 19.22 64.92 -36.65
CA SER A 33 20.49 65.56 -36.97
C SER A 33 21.56 65.13 -35.95
N TYR A 34 22.37 64.12 -36.30
CA TYR A 34 23.82 64.29 -36.42
C TYR A 34 24.42 63.01 -37.02
N VAL A 35 25.10 63.17 -38.16
CA VAL A 35 25.82 62.13 -38.87
C VAL A 35 27.21 62.00 -38.24
N ALA A 36 27.51 60.85 -37.64
CA ALA A 36 28.86 60.42 -37.34
C ALA A 36 29.17 59.19 -38.20
N ILE A 37 30.28 59.30 -38.92
CA ILE A 37 30.69 58.44 -40.02
C ILE A 37 31.04 57.05 -39.46
N TYR A 38 30.34 56.03 -39.94
CA TYR A 38 30.57 54.61 -39.67
C TYR A 38 31.64 54.08 -40.63
N THR A 39 32.69 53.45 -40.11
CA THR A 39 33.34 52.31 -40.77
C THR A 39 33.45 51.17 -39.75
N PRO A 40 32.60 50.14 -39.81
CA PRO A 40 32.73 49.00 -38.91
C PRO A 40 33.76 48.02 -39.50
N ARG A 41 34.86 47.81 -38.76
CA ARG A 41 35.78 46.70 -38.98
C ARG A 41 35.07 45.41 -38.56
N ALA A 42 34.88 44.46 -39.46
CA ALA A 42 34.24 43.19 -39.15
C ALA A 42 35.03 42.44 -38.05
N PRO A 43 34.39 41.95 -36.97
CA PRO A 43 35.07 41.10 -36.01
C PRO A 43 35.36 39.74 -36.65
N ALA A 44 36.56 39.20 -36.37
CA ALA A 44 36.96 37.86 -36.79
C ALA A 44 35.99 36.80 -36.24
N PRO A 45 35.71 35.71 -36.98
CA PRO A 45 34.81 34.67 -36.50
C PRO A 45 35.40 34.00 -35.25
N LEU A 46 34.63 34.01 -34.16
CA LEU A 46 34.94 33.22 -32.96
C LEU A 46 34.90 31.73 -33.35
N ALA A 47 36.03 31.04 -33.19
CA ALA A 47 36.10 29.60 -33.35
C ALA A 47 35.25 28.94 -32.26
N VAL A 48 34.10 28.37 -32.63
CA VAL A 48 33.27 27.57 -31.73
C VAL A 48 33.97 26.21 -31.58
N PRO A 49 34.36 25.77 -30.37
CA PRO A 49 34.91 24.44 -30.19
C PRO A 49 33.85 23.41 -30.55
N ARG A 50 34.15 22.49 -31.47
CA ARG A 50 33.33 21.28 -31.65
C ARG A 50 33.38 20.51 -30.34
N LEU A 51 32.31 20.55 -29.56
CA LEU A 51 32.05 19.56 -28.52
C LEU A 51 31.97 18.20 -29.22
N GLN A 52 33.04 17.42 -29.13
CA GLN A 52 32.98 15.99 -29.44
C GLN A 52 32.15 15.35 -28.32
N HIS A 53 30.85 15.18 -28.55
CA HIS A 53 30.06 14.31 -27.70
C HIS A 53 30.59 12.88 -27.90
N PRO A 54 31.05 12.20 -26.84
CA PRO A 54 31.33 10.77 -26.95
C PRO A 54 30.01 10.07 -27.37
N PRO A 55 30.07 9.02 -28.21
CA PRO A 55 28.87 8.25 -28.51
C PRO A 55 28.24 7.77 -27.19
N PRO A 56 26.90 7.73 -27.07
CA PRO A 56 26.26 7.24 -25.86
C PRO A 56 26.82 5.85 -25.56
N ALA A 57 27.38 5.68 -24.36
CA ALA A 57 27.84 4.39 -23.91
C ALA A 57 26.68 3.40 -24.11
N ARG A 58 26.91 2.37 -24.93
CA ARG A 58 25.96 1.28 -25.12
C ARG A 58 25.69 0.73 -23.72
N ALA A 59 24.52 1.00 -23.16
CA ALA A 59 24.13 0.41 -21.89
C ALA A 59 24.30 -1.10 -22.06
N SER A 60 25.24 -1.70 -21.33
CA SER A 60 25.37 -3.14 -21.31
C SER A 60 24.01 -3.66 -20.91
N VAL A 61 23.36 -4.43 -21.78
CA VAL A 61 22.15 -5.16 -21.42
C VAL A 61 22.58 -6.05 -20.26
N SER A 62 22.25 -5.64 -19.03
CA SER A 62 22.47 -6.43 -17.84
C SER A 62 21.86 -7.80 -18.14
N SER A 63 22.66 -8.86 -18.02
CA SER A 63 22.18 -10.22 -18.21
C SER A 63 20.91 -10.39 -17.40
N MET A 64 19.78 -10.74 -18.03
CA MET A 64 18.54 -10.98 -17.29
C MET A 64 18.84 -12.04 -16.22
N ALA A 65 18.83 -11.62 -14.95
CA ALA A 65 19.08 -12.55 -13.85
C ALA A 65 17.95 -13.56 -13.85
N SER A 66 18.27 -14.82 -14.12
CA SER A 66 17.32 -15.92 -13.95
C SER A 66 17.17 -16.18 -12.46
N HIS A 67 15.95 -16.01 -11.94
CA HIS A 67 15.62 -16.33 -10.56
C HIS A 67 14.71 -17.56 -10.52
N LYS A 68 15.02 -18.50 -9.63
CA LYS A 68 14.17 -19.66 -9.38
C LYS A 68 13.03 -19.27 -8.44
N LEU A 69 11.79 -19.51 -8.87
CA LEU A 69 10.59 -19.39 -8.05
C LEU A 69 10.23 -20.76 -7.48
N GLU A 70 9.96 -20.84 -6.18
CA GLU A 70 9.51 -22.05 -5.51
C GLU A 70 8.09 -21.83 -4.97
N LEU A 71 7.20 -22.81 -5.12
CA LEU A 71 5.85 -22.76 -4.58
C LEU A 71 5.75 -23.73 -3.39
N GLU A 72 5.28 -23.21 -2.27
CA GLU A 72 4.99 -23.98 -1.06
C GLU A 72 3.50 -23.84 -0.71
N VAL A 73 2.94 -24.88 -0.09
CA VAL A 73 1.58 -24.86 0.45
C VAL A 73 1.69 -24.86 1.97
N VAL A 74 1.11 -23.86 2.61
CA VAL A 74 1.14 -23.68 4.06
C VAL A 74 -0.27 -23.78 4.61
N ASP A 75 -0.53 -24.76 5.46
CA ASP A 75 -1.83 -24.93 6.11
C ASP A 75 -2.01 -23.94 7.26
N ILE A 76 -3.19 -23.33 7.33
CA ILE A 76 -3.58 -22.51 8.47
C ILE A 76 -3.86 -23.42 9.67
N HIS A 77 -3.10 -23.22 10.74
CA HIS A 77 -3.32 -23.89 12.01
C HIS A 77 -4.52 -23.27 12.74
N ASN A 78 -5.64 -23.99 12.75
CA ASN A 78 -6.89 -23.56 13.39
C ASN A 78 -7.65 -24.75 14.02
N PRO A 79 -7.14 -25.37 15.09
CA PRO A 79 -7.74 -26.58 15.68
C PRO A 79 -9.13 -26.33 16.27
N GLY A 80 -9.44 -25.09 16.68
CA GLY A 80 -10.74 -24.72 17.24
C GLY A 80 -11.79 -24.32 16.22
N GLN A 81 -11.46 -24.36 14.91
CA GLN A 81 -12.35 -23.90 13.82
C GLN A 81 -12.90 -22.49 14.06
N HIS A 82 -12.05 -21.61 14.59
CA HIS A 82 -12.41 -20.20 14.80
C HIS A 82 -12.52 -19.49 13.45
N ASN A 83 -13.35 -18.44 13.40
CA ASN A 83 -13.35 -17.59 12.22
C ASN A 83 -12.03 -16.81 12.16
N PHE A 84 -11.51 -16.62 10.95
CA PHE A 84 -10.34 -15.78 10.73
C PHE A 84 -10.44 -15.01 9.42
N ILE A 85 -9.66 -13.93 9.32
CA ILE A 85 -9.45 -13.13 8.11
C ILE A 85 -7.97 -13.14 7.79
N LEU A 86 -7.62 -13.43 6.53
CA LEU A 86 -6.26 -13.33 6.01
C LEU A 86 -6.21 -12.26 4.92
N GLY A 87 -5.24 -11.36 4.98
CA GLY A 87 -5.11 -10.29 4.01
C GLY A 87 -3.69 -9.76 3.84
N HIS A 88 -3.56 -8.74 2.99
CA HIS A 88 -2.34 -8.02 2.69
C HIS A 88 -2.56 -6.52 2.93
N SER A 89 -1.57 -5.87 3.51
CA SER A 89 -1.64 -4.48 3.95
C SER A 89 -0.30 -3.78 3.72
N HIS A 90 -0.01 -2.67 4.41
CA HIS A 90 1.29 -2.03 4.45
C HIS A 90 1.36 -1.09 5.65
N PHE A 91 2.56 -0.65 6.03
CA PHE A 91 2.77 0.33 7.11
C PHE A 91 2.42 -0.19 8.52
N ILE A 92 3.19 0.24 9.53
CA ILE A 92 3.15 -0.33 10.89
C ILE A 92 1.83 -0.04 11.62
N LYS A 93 1.13 1.03 11.25
CA LYS A 93 -0.17 1.42 11.82
C LYS A 93 -1.27 0.38 11.60
N THR A 94 -1.08 -0.53 10.64
CA THR A 94 -1.98 -1.67 10.37
C THR A 94 -2.38 -2.44 11.63
N VAL A 95 -1.44 -2.69 12.55
CA VAL A 95 -1.74 -3.50 13.74
C VAL A 95 -2.72 -2.81 14.66
N GLU A 96 -2.55 -1.50 14.89
CA GLU A 96 -3.41 -0.71 15.78
C GLU A 96 -4.78 -0.47 15.11
N ASP A 97 -4.82 -0.12 13.83
CA ASP A 97 -6.08 0.15 13.14
C ASP A 97 -6.97 -1.08 13.00
N LEU A 98 -6.38 -2.24 12.72
CA LEU A 98 -7.13 -3.49 12.71
C LEU A 98 -7.58 -3.86 14.13
N ALA A 99 -6.77 -3.60 15.16
CA ALA A 99 -7.16 -3.81 16.55
C ALA A 99 -8.34 -2.91 16.95
N GLU A 100 -8.34 -1.64 16.55
CA GLU A 100 -9.45 -0.71 16.77
C GLU A 100 -10.74 -1.19 16.09
N VAL A 101 -10.66 -1.66 14.84
CA VAL A 101 -11.80 -2.28 14.13
C VAL A 101 -12.35 -3.46 14.93
N MET A 102 -11.48 -4.34 15.43
CA MET A 102 -11.90 -5.52 16.18
C MET A 102 -12.45 -5.18 17.58
N ALA A 103 -11.88 -4.18 18.26
CA ALA A 103 -12.40 -3.65 19.51
C ALA A 103 -13.80 -3.04 19.32
N GLY A 104 -14.06 -2.40 18.17
CA GLY A 104 -15.35 -1.84 17.80
C GLY A 104 -16.44 -2.86 17.43
N ALA A 105 -16.10 -4.14 17.26
CA ALA A 105 -17.07 -5.19 16.89
C ALA A 105 -18.15 -5.45 17.97
N GLY A 106 -17.87 -5.08 19.22
CA GLY A 106 -18.80 -5.21 20.35
C GLY A 106 -19.00 -6.63 20.88
N GLY A 107 -19.96 -6.80 21.81
CA GLY A 107 -20.52 -8.12 22.16
C GLY A 107 -19.61 -9.10 22.90
N GLY A 108 -18.52 -8.65 23.52
CA GLY A 108 -17.58 -9.56 24.21
C GLY A 108 -16.79 -10.47 23.26
N ALA A 109 -16.69 -10.08 21.99
CA ALA A 109 -15.90 -10.77 20.98
C ALA A 109 -14.45 -10.95 21.45
N LYS A 110 -13.91 -12.15 21.25
CA LYS A 110 -12.50 -12.46 21.49
C LYS A 110 -11.76 -12.39 20.17
N TRP A 111 -10.59 -11.78 20.13
CA TRP A 111 -9.84 -11.63 18.89
C TRP A 111 -8.35 -11.41 19.12
N GLY A 112 -7.60 -11.67 18.05
CA GLY A 112 -6.18 -11.41 17.97
C GLY A 112 -5.77 -11.10 16.53
N VAL A 113 -4.93 -10.08 16.37
CA VAL A 113 -4.40 -9.58 15.10
C VAL A 113 -2.90 -9.82 15.07
N ALA A 114 -2.37 -10.23 13.93
CA ALA A 114 -0.95 -10.27 13.64
C ALA A 114 -0.67 -9.66 12.26
N PHE A 115 0.42 -8.91 12.13
CA PHE A 115 0.86 -8.25 10.91
C PHE A 115 2.36 -8.45 10.70
N CYS A 116 2.76 -8.92 9.53
CA CYS A 116 4.16 -9.13 9.15
C CYS A 116 4.76 -7.83 8.64
N GLU A 117 5.51 -7.10 9.46
CA GLU A 117 6.31 -5.98 8.98
C GLU A 117 7.34 -6.48 7.94
N ALA A 118 7.40 -5.84 6.77
CA ALA A 118 8.22 -6.32 5.65
C ALA A 118 9.54 -5.57 5.46
N SER A 119 9.85 -4.60 6.32
CA SER A 119 11.02 -3.74 6.17
C SER A 119 11.61 -3.35 7.53
N GLY A 120 12.63 -2.51 7.50
CA GLY A 120 13.39 -2.05 8.66
C GLY A 120 14.68 -2.83 8.86
N ASP A 121 15.60 -2.20 9.58
CA ASP A 121 16.91 -2.76 9.88
C ASP A 121 16.81 -3.63 11.15
N PRO A 122 17.13 -4.94 11.09
CA PRO A 122 17.19 -5.79 12.28
C PRO A 122 18.21 -5.32 13.32
N GLN A 123 19.22 -4.57 12.90
CA GLN A 123 20.29 -4.03 13.74
C GLN A 123 19.92 -2.70 14.39
N ASN A 124 18.79 -2.10 14.00
CA ASN A 124 18.29 -0.91 14.68
C ASN A 124 17.76 -1.29 16.06
N GLU A 125 18.50 -0.96 17.11
CA GLU A 125 18.14 -1.27 18.50
C GLU A 125 16.88 -0.52 18.97
N ALA A 126 16.65 0.70 18.46
CA ALA A 126 15.52 1.53 18.85
C ALA A 126 14.20 1.01 18.26
N MET A 127 14.22 0.50 17.03
CA MET A 127 13.07 -0.15 16.39
C MET A 127 13.55 -1.24 15.42
N PRO A 128 13.79 -2.47 15.90
CA PRO A 128 14.20 -3.56 15.04
C PRO A 128 13.05 -3.93 14.09
N GLY A 129 13.34 -3.94 12.79
CA GLY A 129 12.37 -4.20 11.72
C GLY A 129 12.08 -5.68 11.49
N ARG A 130 11.19 -5.95 10.53
CA ARG A 130 10.81 -7.29 10.06
C ARG A 130 10.26 -8.23 11.14
N LYS A 131 9.42 -7.70 12.04
CA LYS A 131 8.76 -8.47 13.10
C LYS A 131 7.29 -8.75 12.77
N VAL A 132 6.76 -9.84 13.32
CA VAL A 132 5.31 -10.00 13.46
C VAL A 132 4.86 -9.06 14.57
N ARG A 133 4.13 -8.01 14.20
CA ARG A 133 3.45 -7.08 15.10
C ARG A 133 2.08 -7.66 15.45
N SER A 134 1.61 -7.50 16.67
CA SER A 134 0.37 -8.15 17.09
C SER A 134 -0.32 -7.40 18.23
N ASP A 135 -1.65 -7.45 18.25
CA ASP A 135 -2.50 -6.93 19.32
C ASP A 135 -3.77 -7.78 19.43
N GLY A 136 -4.41 -7.84 20.59
CA GLY A 136 -5.53 -8.74 20.86
C GLY A 136 -6.07 -8.64 22.27
N ASN A 137 -7.37 -8.94 22.42
CA ASN A 137 -8.01 -9.00 23.73
C ASN A 137 -8.15 -10.43 24.30
N ASP A 138 -7.77 -11.45 23.52
CA ASP A 138 -7.76 -12.85 23.94
C ASP A 138 -6.43 -13.52 23.57
N ALA A 139 -5.79 -14.15 24.56
CA ALA A 139 -4.46 -14.74 24.41
C ALA A 139 -4.42 -15.91 23.41
N ALA A 140 -5.49 -16.71 23.31
CA ALA A 140 -5.54 -17.84 22.40
C ALA A 140 -5.70 -17.36 20.95
N MET A 141 -6.56 -16.37 20.71
CA MET A 141 -6.73 -15.77 19.38
C MET A 141 -5.46 -15.06 18.92
N LEU A 142 -4.80 -14.32 19.83
CA LEU A 142 -3.53 -13.65 19.56
C LEU A 142 -2.44 -14.64 19.15
N GLU A 143 -2.33 -15.76 19.86
CA GLU A 143 -1.32 -16.78 19.55
C GLU A 143 -1.60 -17.49 18.21
N LEU A 144 -2.87 -17.78 17.90
CA LEU A 144 -3.25 -18.30 16.58
C LEU A 144 -2.87 -17.34 15.45
N ALA A 145 -3.15 -16.04 15.60
CA ALA A 145 -2.79 -15.03 14.62
C ALA A 145 -1.27 -14.96 14.39
N LYS A 146 -0.50 -14.88 15.48
CA LYS A 146 0.98 -14.79 15.44
C LYS A 146 1.60 -16.03 14.80
N ARG A 147 1.18 -17.22 15.22
CA ARG A 147 1.71 -18.49 14.70
C ARG A 147 1.49 -18.61 13.20
N ASN A 148 0.29 -18.33 12.73
CA ASN A 148 -0.04 -18.41 11.31
C ASN A 148 0.70 -17.33 10.50
N ALA A 149 0.77 -16.10 10.99
CA ALA A 149 1.55 -15.03 10.35
C ALA A 149 3.02 -15.41 10.18
N MET A 150 3.64 -15.98 11.22
CA MET A 150 5.02 -16.46 11.19
C MET A 150 5.21 -17.65 10.23
N ALA A 151 4.28 -18.62 10.23
CA ALA A 151 4.34 -19.78 9.35
C ALA A 151 4.26 -19.39 7.87
N LEU A 152 3.38 -18.44 7.53
CA LEU A 152 3.29 -17.88 6.18
C LEU A 152 4.58 -17.14 5.81
N GLY A 153 5.08 -16.28 6.71
CA GLY A 153 6.35 -15.56 6.54
C GLY A 153 6.37 -14.61 5.35
N ALA A 154 5.22 -14.28 4.76
CA ALA A 154 5.09 -13.33 3.67
C ALA A 154 4.95 -11.91 4.23
N GLY A 155 5.82 -11.01 3.76
CA GLY A 155 5.82 -9.61 4.18
C GLY A 155 4.46 -8.95 3.94
N HIS A 156 4.08 -8.03 4.84
CA HIS A 156 2.83 -7.27 4.81
C HIS A 156 1.53 -8.09 4.88
N THR A 157 1.63 -9.39 5.17
CA THR A 157 0.47 -10.22 5.48
C THR A 157 -0.11 -9.82 6.83
N PHE A 158 -1.43 -9.80 6.95
CA PHE A 158 -2.10 -9.76 8.24
C PHE A 158 -3.03 -10.95 8.42
N VAL A 159 -3.18 -11.39 9.67
CA VAL A 159 -4.08 -12.48 10.09
C VAL A 159 -4.88 -11.99 11.30
N ILE A 160 -6.20 -12.16 11.25
CA ILE A 160 -7.10 -11.85 12.36
C ILE A 160 -7.82 -13.14 12.73
N PHE A 161 -7.70 -13.60 13.96
CA PHE A 161 -8.55 -14.66 14.52
C PHE A 161 -9.63 -14.06 15.42
N MET A 162 -10.83 -14.64 15.39
CA MET A 162 -11.95 -14.20 16.20
C MET A 162 -12.83 -15.34 16.69
N ASP A 163 -13.37 -15.16 17.89
CA ASP A 163 -14.33 -16.06 18.53
C ASP A 163 -15.51 -15.28 19.11
N GLY A 164 -16.70 -15.88 19.06
CA GLY A 164 -17.96 -15.23 19.44
C GLY A 164 -18.54 -14.27 18.40
N ILE A 165 -17.86 -14.03 17.28
CA ILE A 165 -18.35 -13.20 16.16
C ILE A 165 -18.03 -13.84 14.80
N PHE A 166 -18.78 -13.43 13.77
CA PHE A 166 -18.55 -13.84 12.38
C PHE A 166 -17.88 -12.72 11.58
N PRO A 167 -17.06 -13.05 10.57
CA PRO A 167 -16.36 -12.04 9.76
C PRO A 167 -17.29 -11.02 9.12
N VAL A 168 -18.52 -11.39 8.75
CA VAL A 168 -19.51 -10.47 8.17
C VAL A 168 -19.79 -9.24 9.04
N ALA A 169 -19.57 -9.31 10.36
CA ALA A 169 -19.74 -8.19 11.28
C ALA A 169 -18.64 -7.12 11.15
N VAL A 170 -17.42 -7.51 10.74
CA VAL A 170 -16.23 -6.63 10.75
C VAL A 170 -15.59 -6.46 9.37
N LEU A 171 -15.89 -7.33 8.41
CA LEU A 171 -15.16 -7.44 7.15
C LEU A 171 -15.16 -6.14 6.32
N ASN A 172 -16.24 -5.37 6.36
CA ASN A 172 -16.29 -4.08 5.67
C ASN A 172 -15.44 -3.02 6.37
N ALA A 173 -15.40 -3.00 7.70
CA ALA A 173 -14.54 -2.10 8.45
C ALA A 173 -13.06 -2.46 8.22
N VAL A 174 -12.71 -3.75 8.24
CA VAL A 174 -11.36 -4.23 7.88
C VAL A 174 -10.96 -3.76 6.47
N LYS A 175 -11.83 -3.92 5.47
CA LYS A 175 -11.57 -3.46 4.09
C LYS A 175 -11.45 -1.94 3.98
N ALA A 176 -12.04 -1.20 4.91
CA ALA A 176 -12.02 0.26 4.91
C ALA A 176 -10.80 0.85 5.64
N VAL A 177 -10.01 0.02 6.35
CA VAL A 177 -8.74 0.46 6.94
C VAL A 177 -7.81 0.93 5.82
N PRO A 178 -7.27 2.16 5.88
CA PRO A 178 -6.49 2.75 4.77
C PRO A 178 -5.29 1.91 4.32
N GLU A 179 -4.66 1.22 5.26
CA GLU A 179 -3.51 0.36 5.04
C GLU A 179 -3.88 -0.97 4.36
N VAL A 180 -5.14 -1.42 4.40
CA VAL A 180 -5.53 -2.74 3.89
C VAL A 180 -5.60 -2.72 2.36
N CYS A 181 -4.70 -3.46 1.72
CA CYS A 181 -4.64 -3.56 0.26
C CYS A 181 -5.58 -4.63 -0.30
N ARG A 182 -5.72 -5.76 0.41
CA ARG A 182 -6.53 -6.91 -0.04
C ARG A 182 -6.90 -7.83 1.12
N VAL A 183 -8.06 -8.47 1.02
CA VAL A 183 -8.42 -9.67 1.81
C VAL A 183 -8.36 -10.89 0.89
N TYR A 184 -7.70 -11.96 1.33
CA TYR A 184 -7.61 -13.24 0.61
C TYR A 184 -8.80 -14.14 0.93
N CYS A 185 -9.13 -14.32 2.21
CA CYS A 185 -10.30 -15.07 2.66
C CYS A 185 -10.80 -14.58 4.03
N ALA A 186 -12.02 -14.99 4.37
CA ALA A 186 -12.66 -14.78 5.66
C ALA A 186 -13.55 -15.99 5.96
N THR A 187 -13.10 -16.91 6.81
CA THR A 187 -13.67 -18.28 6.90
C THR A 187 -13.39 -18.93 8.26
N ALA A 188 -14.07 -20.05 8.52
CA ALA A 188 -13.76 -20.99 9.59
C ALA A 188 -13.36 -22.38 9.06
N ASN A 189 -13.38 -22.56 7.73
CA ASN A 189 -13.00 -23.82 7.09
C ASN A 189 -11.49 -24.10 7.26
N PRO A 190 -11.05 -25.35 7.04
CA PRO A 190 -9.65 -25.62 6.75
C PRO A 190 -9.17 -24.81 5.53
N VAL A 191 -8.00 -24.19 5.66
CA VAL A 191 -7.40 -23.39 4.58
C VAL A 191 -5.95 -23.76 4.36
N SER A 192 -5.59 -23.94 3.09
CA SER A 192 -4.19 -24.02 2.66
C SER A 192 -3.84 -22.78 1.83
N VAL A 193 -2.68 -22.18 2.09
CA VAL A 193 -2.22 -20.96 1.43
C VAL A 193 -1.09 -21.30 0.47
N VAL A 194 -1.23 -20.92 -0.80
CA VAL A 194 -0.17 -21.09 -1.79
C VAL A 194 0.78 -19.89 -1.68
N VAL A 195 2.02 -20.14 -1.27
CA VAL A 195 3.05 -19.12 -1.06
C VAL A 195 4.15 -19.32 -2.10
N ALA A 196 4.51 -18.23 -2.79
CA ALA A 196 5.66 -18.21 -3.67
C ALA A 196 6.88 -17.66 -2.93
N ARG A 197 8.03 -18.33 -3.10
CA ARG A 197 9.32 -17.97 -2.54
C ARG A 197 10.32 -17.65 -3.64
N LEU A 198 11.07 -16.56 -3.46
CA LEU A 198 12.10 -16.10 -4.38
C LEU A 198 13.42 -15.86 -3.64
N GLY A 199 14.30 -16.86 -3.63
CA GLY A 199 15.51 -16.84 -2.80
C GLY A 199 15.20 -17.16 -1.34
N GLU A 200 16.00 -16.64 -0.41
CA GLU A 200 15.92 -17.04 1.00
C GLU A 200 14.86 -16.26 1.79
N ASP A 201 14.67 -14.97 1.49
CA ASP A 201 13.96 -14.01 2.37
C ASP A 201 12.71 -13.37 1.75
N ARG A 202 12.39 -13.63 0.48
CA ARG A 202 11.22 -13.06 -0.19
C ARG A 202 10.13 -14.10 -0.38
N LYS A 203 8.96 -13.82 0.20
CA LYS A 203 7.75 -14.63 0.05
C LYS A 203 6.54 -13.75 -0.28
N GLY A 204 5.59 -14.31 -1.02
CA GLY A 204 4.30 -13.68 -1.29
C GLY A 204 3.18 -14.71 -1.39
N ILE A 205 1.98 -14.32 -0.95
CA ILE A 205 0.78 -15.16 -1.07
C ILE A 205 0.22 -15.07 -2.49
N MET A 206 0.13 -16.21 -3.16
CA MET A 206 -0.41 -16.35 -4.52
C MET A 206 -1.92 -16.61 -4.51
N GLY A 207 -2.43 -17.30 -3.50
CA GLY A 207 -3.85 -17.64 -3.38
C GLY A 207 -4.13 -18.52 -2.17
N VAL A 208 -5.40 -18.87 -2.00
CA VAL A 208 -5.90 -19.70 -0.90
C VAL A 208 -6.79 -20.80 -1.45
N LEU A 209 -6.76 -21.96 -0.79
CA LEU A 209 -7.66 -23.08 -0.97
C LEU A 209 -8.56 -23.11 0.27
N ASP A 210 -9.77 -22.55 0.17
CA ASP A 210 -10.70 -22.39 1.29
C ASP A 210 -11.79 -23.47 1.24
N GLY A 211 -11.71 -24.42 2.17
CA GLY A 211 -12.65 -25.53 2.26
C GLY A 211 -12.50 -26.56 1.15
N LEU A 212 -13.62 -27.16 0.75
CA LEU A 212 -13.69 -28.31 -0.15
C LEU A 212 -14.38 -27.94 -1.46
N CYS A 213 -14.11 -28.73 -2.51
CA CYS A 213 -14.76 -28.57 -3.81
C CYS A 213 -16.29 -28.83 -3.73
N PRO A 214 -17.12 -28.09 -4.51
CA PRO A 214 -18.53 -28.42 -4.65
C PRO A 214 -18.69 -29.79 -5.33
N VAL A 215 -19.68 -30.56 -4.89
CA VAL A 215 -19.94 -31.93 -5.40
C VAL A 215 -21.24 -32.06 -6.19
N ASP A 216 -22.15 -31.08 -6.08
CA ASP A 216 -23.44 -31.09 -6.77
C ASP A 216 -24.05 -29.66 -6.82
N PHE A 217 -25.18 -29.51 -7.51
CA PHE A 217 -26.01 -28.30 -7.54
C PHE A 217 -27.11 -28.34 -6.47
N GLU A 218 -27.50 -27.17 -5.95
CA GLU A 218 -28.61 -27.10 -4.99
C GLU A 218 -29.96 -27.45 -5.64
N THR A 219 -30.76 -28.28 -4.96
CA THR A 219 -32.16 -28.54 -5.34
C THR A 219 -33.09 -27.44 -4.83
N GLU A 220 -34.35 -27.41 -5.27
CA GLU A 220 -35.34 -26.48 -4.68
C GLU A 220 -35.55 -26.72 -3.17
N GLY A 221 -35.50 -27.98 -2.72
CA GLY A 221 -35.54 -28.33 -1.30
C GLY A 221 -34.36 -27.77 -0.51
N ASP A 222 -33.16 -27.73 -1.11
CA ASP A 222 -31.98 -27.15 -0.45
C ASP A 222 -32.06 -25.62 -0.40
N LYS A 223 -32.62 -24.99 -1.43
CA LYS A 223 -32.93 -23.55 -1.43
C LYS A 223 -33.88 -23.17 -0.31
N GLU A 224 -34.93 -23.96 -0.09
CA GLU A 224 -35.89 -23.76 1.00
C GLU A 224 -35.18 -23.85 2.36
N LYS A 225 -34.36 -24.90 2.58
CA LYS A 225 -33.59 -25.07 3.82
C LYS A 225 -32.66 -23.89 4.10
N ARG A 226 -31.84 -23.45 3.13
CA ARG A 226 -30.92 -22.32 3.38
C ARG A 226 -31.64 -21.00 3.59
N LYS A 227 -32.79 -20.78 2.93
CA LYS A 227 -33.63 -19.59 3.16
C LYS A 227 -34.26 -19.61 4.54
N ALA A 228 -34.74 -20.77 4.99
CA ALA A 228 -35.29 -20.95 6.33
C ALA A 228 -34.22 -20.74 7.41
N PHE A 229 -33.02 -21.30 7.21
CA PHE A 229 -31.88 -21.10 8.11
C PHE A 229 -31.57 -19.60 8.32
N LEU A 230 -31.44 -18.81 7.24
CA LEU A 230 -31.14 -17.37 7.33
C LEU A 230 -32.21 -16.57 8.09
N ARG A 231 -33.48 -17.00 8.04
CA ARG A 231 -34.58 -16.39 8.81
C ARG A 231 -34.53 -16.82 10.27
N MET A 232 -34.24 -18.09 10.53
CA MET A 232 -34.08 -18.64 11.88
C MET A 232 -32.97 -17.93 12.65
N ILE A 233 -31.84 -17.63 12.01
CA ILE A 233 -30.73 -16.88 12.62
C ILE A 233 -30.91 -15.35 12.57
N GLY A 234 -32.07 -14.86 12.10
CA GLY A 234 -32.43 -13.43 12.15
C GLY A 234 -31.75 -12.54 11.11
N TYR A 235 -30.98 -13.08 10.17
CA TYR A 235 -30.29 -12.28 9.13
C TYR A 235 -31.20 -11.86 7.97
N LYS A 236 -32.34 -12.54 7.78
CA LYS A 236 -33.34 -12.22 6.76
C LYS A 236 -34.75 -12.33 7.33
N ARG A 237 -35.70 -11.60 6.74
CA ARG A 237 -37.12 -11.63 7.09
C ARG A 237 -37.88 -12.50 6.12
#